data_AF-A0AB34CJM8-F1
#
_entry.id   AF-A0AB34CJM8-F1
#
_cell.length_a   1.000
_cell.length_b   1.000
_cell.length_c   1.000
_cell.angle_alpha   90.00
_cell.angle_beta   90.00
_cell.angle_gamma   90.00
#
_symmetry.space_group_name_H-M   'P 1'
#
loop_
_entity.id
_entity.type
_entity.pdbx_description
1 polymer ?
#
loop_
_entity_poly.entity_id
_entity_poly.type
_entity_poly.pdbx_seq_one_letter_code
_entity_poly.pdbx_strand_id
1 'polypeptide(L)'
;MRYAYLLIISLLLAGCSAFETTPKAPPAPTQQAQEISRAQSGGLPKLGNITVNVHGSPDDAQRAIAAQSNQAGAAYYQIVMLSETVMPGLWYASAILYGTSPATGAGQ
;
A
#
# COMPACT_ATOMS: atom_id res chain seq x y z
N MET A 1 -10.91 30.55 30.87
CA MET A 1 -10.44 29.24 31.38
C MET A 1 -11.28 28.06 30.90
N ARG A 2 -12.60 27.99 31.19
CA ARG A 2 -13.44 26.81 30.82
C ARG A 2 -13.54 26.52 29.32
N TYR A 3 -13.58 27.55 28.48
CA TYR A 3 -13.62 27.42 27.02
C TYR A 3 -12.31 26.90 26.43
N ALA A 4 -11.16 27.24 27.02
CA ALA A 4 -9.86 26.74 26.56
C ALA A 4 -9.73 25.23 26.80
N TYR A 5 -10.23 24.73 27.94
CA TYR A 5 -10.28 23.28 28.21
C TYR A 5 -11.19 22.54 27.21
N LEU A 6 -12.35 23.09 26.87
CA LEU A 6 -13.25 22.49 25.88
C LEU A 6 -12.60 22.41 24.49
N LEU A 7 -11.83 23.43 24.10
CA LEU A 7 -11.14 23.50 22.81
C LEU A 7 -9.96 22.51 22.73
N ILE A 8 -9.25 22.31 23.84
CA ILE A 8 -8.17 21.31 23.93
C ILE A 8 -8.75 19.89 23.87
N ILE A 9 -9.86 19.63 24.56
CA ILE A 9 -10.51 18.31 24.56
C ILE A 9 -11.05 17.96 23.17
N SER A 10 -11.67 18.91 22.45
CA SER A 10 -12.15 18.65 21.09
C SER A 10 -11.02 18.39 20.10
N LEU A 11 -9.88 19.07 20.25
CA LEU A 11 -8.70 18.84 19.42
C LEU A 11 -8.06 17.48 19.67
N LEU A 12 -8.05 17.00 20.93
CA LEU A 12 -7.54 15.68 21.30
C LEU A 12 -8.45 14.54 20.78
N LEU A 13 -9.77 14.73 20.71
CA LEU A 13 -10.71 13.71 20.22
C LEU A 13 -10.67 13.53 18.69
N ALA A 14 -10.24 14.55 17.93
CA ALA A 14 -10.11 14.47 16.47
C ALA A 14 -8.94 13.58 16.00
N GLY A 15 -8.01 13.20 16.89
CA GLY A 15 -6.86 12.36 16.54
C GLY A 15 -7.19 10.88 16.32
N CYS A 16 -8.35 10.39 16.80
CA CYS A 16 -8.68 8.96 16.74
C CYS A 16 -9.00 8.44 15.33
N SER A 17 -9.48 9.28 14.41
CA SER A 17 -9.78 8.87 13.03
C SER A 17 -8.52 8.65 12.18
N ALA A 18 -7.36 9.17 12.59
CA ALA A 18 -6.10 8.96 11.88
C ALA A 18 -5.61 7.50 11.94
N PHE A 19 -6.14 6.70 12.87
CA PHE A 19 -5.86 5.28 13.03
C PHE A 19 -7.07 4.42 12.67
N GLU A 20 -7.75 4.73 11.57
CA GLU A 20 -8.68 3.78 10.95
C GLU A 20 -7.91 2.54 10.51
N THR A 21 -7.88 1.54 11.41
CA THR A 21 -7.30 0.22 11.17
C THR A 21 -8.31 -0.75 10.57
N THR A 22 -9.54 -0.29 10.31
CA THR A 22 -10.61 -1.08 9.72
C THR A 22 -10.10 -1.70 8.42
N PRO A 23 -9.94 -3.04 8.38
CA PRO A 23 -9.50 -3.70 7.17
C PRO A 23 -10.51 -3.39 6.05
N LYS A 24 -10.03 -2.78 4.98
CA LYS A 24 -10.84 -2.53 3.80
C LYS A 24 -10.69 -3.71 2.86
N ALA A 25 -11.78 -4.22 2.31
CA ALA A 25 -11.68 -5.27 1.31
C ALA A 25 -10.80 -4.81 0.14
N PRO A 26 -9.84 -5.63 -0.32
CA PRO A 26 -9.10 -5.34 -1.55
C PRO A 26 -10.08 -5.29 -2.74
N PRO A 27 -9.76 -4.52 -3.80
CA PRO A 27 -10.55 -4.51 -5.01
C PRO A 27 -10.61 -5.92 -5.61
N ALA A 28 -11.64 -6.23 -6.42
CA ALA A 28 -11.74 -7.53 -7.06
C ALA A 28 -10.48 -7.82 -7.91
N PRO A 29 -9.91 -9.04 -7.86
CA PRO A 29 -8.75 -9.37 -8.66
C PRO A 29 -9.03 -9.18 -10.16
N THR A 30 -8.08 -8.59 -10.87
CA THR A 30 -8.10 -8.44 -12.33
C THR A 30 -6.98 -9.27 -12.95
N GLN A 31 -6.85 -9.21 -14.29
CA GLN A 31 -5.74 -9.90 -14.98
C GLN A 31 -4.38 -9.27 -14.67
N GLN A 32 -4.34 -8.00 -14.30
CA GLN A 32 -3.13 -7.28 -13.92
C GLN A 32 -3.06 -7.12 -12.40
N ALA A 33 -1.85 -7.13 -11.87
CA ALA A 33 -1.59 -6.79 -10.49
C ALA A 33 -2.09 -5.37 -10.19
N GLN A 34 -2.83 -5.21 -9.08
CA GLN A 34 -3.38 -3.92 -8.66
C GLN A 34 -2.62 -3.37 -7.45
N GLU A 35 -2.41 -2.05 -7.43
CA GLU A 35 -1.89 -1.38 -6.24
C GLU A 35 -2.94 -1.37 -5.14
N ILE A 36 -2.53 -1.77 -3.93
CA ILE A 36 -3.39 -1.75 -2.75
C ILE A 36 -2.75 -0.96 -1.62
N SER A 37 -3.60 -0.37 -0.78
CA SER A 37 -3.16 0.25 0.47
C SER A 37 -2.87 -0.80 1.55
N ARG A 38 -2.16 -0.40 2.61
CA ARG A 38 -1.95 -1.22 3.81
C ARG A 38 -3.26 -1.74 4.42
N ALA A 39 -4.31 -0.92 4.42
CA ALA A 39 -5.61 -1.31 4.96
C ALA A 39 -6.26 -2.46 4.16
N GLN A 40 -5.84 -2.66 2.91
CA GLN A 40 -6.36 -3.67 1.99
C GLN A 40 -5.49 -4.93 1.90
N SER A 41 -4.27 -4.91 2.45
CA SER A 41 -3.39 -6.07 2.46
C SER A 41 -3.75 -7.12 3.53
N GLY A 42 -4.71 -6.81 4.40
CA GLY A 42 -5.13 -7.68 5.50
C GLY A 42 -5.61 -9.04 5.00
N GLY A 43 -5.02 -10.13 5.51
CA GLY A 43 -5.41 -11.50 5.17
C GLY A 43 -4.91 -12.01 3.81
N LEU A 44 -4.23 -11.19 3.00
CA LEU A 44 -3.69 -11.63 1.71
C LEU A 44 -2.40 -12.44 1.89
N PRO A 45 -2.20 -13.53 1.12
CA PRO A 45 -0.96 -14.29 1.17
C PRO A 45 0.18 -13.46 0.58
N LYS A 46 1.21 -13.20 1.40
CA LYS A 46 2.42 -12.51 0.95
C LYS A 46 3.24 -13.45 0.06
N LEU A 47 3.52 -13.02 -1.16
CA LEU A 47 4.32 -13.77 -2.14
C LEU A 47 5.81 -13.41 -2.07
N GLY A 48 6.12 -12.16 -1.72
CA GLY A 48 7.50 -11.70 -1.65
C GLY A 48 7.63 -10.18 -1.66
N ASN A 49 8.84 -9.72 -1.90
CA ASN A 49 9.21 -8.32 -2.02
C ASN A 49 9.97 -8.11 -3.33
N ILE A 50 9.76 -6.97 -3.97
CA ILE A 50 10.50 -6.56 -5.17
C ILE A 50 11.01 -5.12 -5.01
N THR A 51 12.05 -4.80 -5.76
CA THR A 51 12.66 -3.47 -5.81
C THR A 51 13.01 -3.09 -7.24
N VAL A 52 12.92 -1.81 -7.57
CA VAL A 52 13.34 -1.27 -8.86
C VAL A 52 14.21 -0.03 -8.67
N ASN A 53 15.14 0.18 -9.60
CA ASN A 53 15.92 1.39 -9.75
C ASN A 53 15.79 1.86 -11.20
N VAL A 54 15.22 3.04 -11.42
CA VAL A 54 14.96 3.56 -12.76
C VAL A 54 15.35 5.02 -12.88
N HIS A 55 15.90 5.40 -14.03
CA HIS A 55 16.12 6.80 -14.34
C HIS A 55 14.81 7.44 -14.80
N GLY A 56 14.57 8.70 -14.41
CA GLY A 56 13.41 9.48 -14.81
C GLY A 56 12.67 10.07 -13.62
N SER A 57 11.40 9.69 -13.49
CA SER A 57 10.44 10.26 -12.55
C SER A 57 9.95 9.23 -11.52
N PRO A 58 9.31 9.67 -10.41
CA PRO A 58 8.68 8.73 -9.47
C PRO A 58 7.65 7.83 -10.15
N ASP A 59 6.91 8.36 -11.13
CA ASP A 59 5.92 7.62 -11.88
C ASP A 59 6.54 6.48 -12.70
N ASP A 60 7.76 6.66 -13.22
CA ASP A 60 8.48 5.60 -13.93
C ASP A 60 8.82 4.45 -12.99
N ALA A 61 9.18 4.75 -11.74
CA ALA A 61 9.44 3.72 -10.73
C ALA A 61 8.16 2.97 -10.35
N GLN A 62 7.03 3.68 -10.22
CA GLN A 62 5.73 3.04 -9.99
C GLN A 62 5.31 2.15 -11.16
N ARG A 63 5.49 2.60 -12.40
CA ARG A 63 5.22 1.80 -13.61
C ARG A 63 6.10 0.55 -13.66
N ALA A 64 7.38 0.67 -13.31
CA ALA A 64 8.32 -0.45 -13.27
C ALA A 64 7.91 -1.48 -12.21
N ILE A 65 7.49 -1.04 -11.01
CA ILE A 65 6.92 -1.93 -9.99
C ILE A 65 5.68 -2.65 -10.54
N ALA A 66 4.71 -1.93 -11.10
CA ALA A 66 3.49 -2.54 -11.64
C ALA A 66 3.80 -3.61 -12.71
N ALA A 67 4.72 -3.30 -13.63
CA ALA A 67 5.19 -4.24 -14.65
C ALA A 67 5.84 -5.48 -14.01
N GLN A 68 6.74 -5.32 -13.04
CA GLN A 68 7.39 -6.44 -12.37
C GLN A 68 6.43 -7.27 -11.52
N SER A 69 5.44 -6.64 -10.87
CA SER A 69 4.35 -7.33 -10.16
C SER A 69 3.52 -8.20 -11.09
N ASN A 70 3.21 -7.70 -12.31
CA ASN A 70 2.53 -8.49 -13.35
C ASN A 70 3.38 -9.70 -13.78
N GLN A 71 4.68 -9.49 -14.03
CA GLN A 71 5.60 -10.57 -14.42
C GLN A 71 5.76 -11.63 -13.31
N ALA A 72 5.67 -11.22 -12.05
CA ALA A 72 5.69 -12.12 -10.90
C ALA A 72 4.37 -12.88 -10.68
N GLY A 73 3.32 -12.60 -11.45
CA GLY A 73 2.01 -13.23 -11.30
C GLY A 73 1.30 -12.84 -9.99
N ALA A 74 1.63 -11.68 -9.42
CA ALA A 74 0.96 -11.19 -8.22
C ALA A 74 -0.45 -10.67 -8.57
N ALA A 75 -1.42 -10.92 -7.69
CA ALA A 75 -2.77 -10.33 -7.85
C ALA A 75 -2.78 -8.87 -7.37
N TYR A 76 -1.97 -8.57 -6.34
CA TYR A 76 -1.85 -7.24 -5.79
C TYR A 76 -0.40 -6.91 -5.44
N TYR A 77 -0.09 -5.63 -5.38
CA TYR A 77 1.15 -5.13 -4.84
C TYR A 77 0.91 -3.90 -3.96
N GLN A 78 1.79 -3.70 -2.97
CA GLN A 78 1.77 -2.51 -2.13
C GLN A 78 3.14 -1.84 -2.24
N ILE A 79 3.20 -0.64 -2.77
CA ILE A 79 4.42 0.17 -2.72
C ILE A 79 4.64 0.62 -1.27
N VAL A 80 5.80 0.27 -0.71
CA VAL A 80 6.16 0.61 0.68
C VAL A 80 7.28 1.64 0.75
N MET A 81 7.98 1.87 -0.36
CA MET A 81 8.97 2.93 -0.50
C MET A 81 8.99 3.43 -1.93
N LEU A 82 9.06 4.75 -2.09
CA LEU A 82 9.28 5.45 -3.34
C LEU A 82 10.10 6.70 -3.03
N SER A 83 11.34 6.76 -3.49
CA SER A 83 12.24 7.86 -3.19
C SER A 83 13.29 8.03 -4.28
N GLU A 84 13.68 9.27 -4.55
CA GLU A 84 14.87 9.55 -5.33
C GLU A 84 16.11 9.08 -4.56
N THR A 85 17.08 8.53 -5.28
CA THR A 85 18.36 8.11 -4.69
C THR A 85 19.31 9.30 -4.53
N VAL A 86 20.53 9.04 -4.05
CA VAL A 86 21.59 10.07 -4.02
C VAL A 86 22.00 10.56 -5.40
N MET A 87 21.72 9.78 -6.45
CA MET A 87 21.95 10.18 -7.83
C MET A 87 20.69 10.89 -8.36
N PRO A 88 20.79 12.17 -8.76
CA PRO A 88 19.65 12.90 -9.30
C PRO A 88 19.08 12.21 -10.54
N GLY A 89 17.75 12.17 -10.61
CA GLY A 89 17.00 11.51 -11.67
C GLY A 89 17.04 9.99 -11.60
N LEU A 90 17.61 9.37 -10.56
CA LEU A 90 17.51 7.92 -10.33
C LEU A 90 16.56 7.66 -9.15
N TRP A 91 15.46 6.97 -9.44
CA TRP A 91 14.40 6.66 -8.49
C TRP A 91 14.47 5.21 -8.04
N TYR A 92 14.30 5.00 -6.73
CA TYR A 92 14.16 3.70 -6.09
C TYR A 92 12.73 3.51 -5.63
N ALA A 93 12.18 2.32 -5.89
CA ALA A 93 10.93 1.89 -5.29
C ALA A 93 11.01 0.45 -4.79
N SER A 94 10.26 0.14 -3.74
CA SER A 94 10.08 -1.22 -3.25
C SER A 94 8.63 -1.52 -2.97
N ALA A 95 8.23 -2.76 -3.23
CA ALA A 95 6.87 -3.21 -3.06
C ALA A 95 6.81 -4.60 -2.43
N ILE A 96 5.70 -4.87 -1.74
CA ILE A 96 5.30 -6.21 -1.30
C ILE A 96 4.32 -6.78 -2.32
N LEU A 97 4.50 -8.04 -2.70
CA LEU A 97 3.58 -8.75 -3.60
C LEU A 97 2.63 -9.63 -2.80
N TYR A 98 1.38 -9.67 -3.24
CA TYR A 98 0.32 -10.47 -2.64
C TYR A 98 -0.42 -11.30 -3.69
N GLY A 99 -0.79 -12.52 -3.31
CA GLY A 99 -1.68 -13.36 -4.09
C GLY A 99 -3.14 -13.03 -3.82
N THR A 100 -4.04 -13.70 -4.53
CA THR A 100 -5.46 -13.71 -4.14
C THR A 100 -5.60 -14.39 -2.78
N SER A 101 -6.39 -13.81 -1.86
CA SER A 101 -6.78 -14.55 -0.65
C SER A 101 -7.35 -15.90 -1.09
N PRO A 102 -7.03 -17.03 -0.43
CA PRO A 102 -7.99 -18.13 -0.45
C PRO A 102 -9.29 -17.52 0.03
N ALA A 103 -10.33 -17.57 -0.79
CA ALA A 103 -11.64 -17.14 -0.38
C ALA A 103 -11.94 -17.84 0.94
N THR A 104 -12.25 -17.09 1.99
CA THR A 104 -12.88 -17.64 3.19
C THR A 104 -14.31 -18.04 2.80
N GLY A 105 -14.40 -19.08 2.00
CA GLY A 105 -15.56 -19.95 1.78
C GLY A 105 -15.21 -21.31 2.36
N ALA A 106 -14.99 -21.33 3.68
CA ALA A 106 -14.87 -22.54 4.48
C ALA A 106 -15.26 -22.19 5.92
N GLY A 107 -16.52 -21.80 6.10
CA GLY A 107 -17.21 -21.77 7.37
C GLY A 107 -18.55 -22.45 7.14
N GLN A 108 -18.61 -23.71 7.54
CA GLN A 108 -19.81 -24.52 7.69
C GLN A 108 -20.74 -23.92 8.75
#